data_AF-A0A5R8L2Z6-F1
#
_entry.id   AF-A0A5R8L2Z6-F1
#
_cell.length_a   1.000
_cell.length_b   1.000
_cell.length_c   1.000
_cell.angle_alpha   90.00
_cell.angle_beta   90.00
_cell.angle_gamma   90.00
#
_symmetry.space_group_name_H-M   'P 1'
#
loop_
_entity.id
_entity.type
_entity.pdbx_description
1 polymer ?
#
loop_
_entity_poly.entity_id
_entity_poly.type
_entity_poly.pdbx_seq_one_letter_code
_entity_poly.pdbx_strand_id
1 'polypeptide(L)'
;MSDGFDPDFLGIPLPLPSPAVDTIRLDYPRFSVLLDPERRFAAVTGVIIDGVRLQDPPRAGEWRLDPRAPATTQAGPEVYSRNDLDRGHLVRRRDPGWGSASEARDATAATFFYPNAAPQAAGFNQSKELWLGLEDHVLAYAESTDQRIAVFTAPVLGDDDPAYRGIRVPLRFWKIAVWRTGERLAAAGFVLDQTDLVDTRQGLTVPPLGAFRTFQVPIRDIATEARVDVRDLAGADVLARPGVRPAGARELRSTADIVL
;
A
#
# COMPACT_ATOMS: atom_id res chain seq x y z
N MET A 1 -11.99 9.41 -19.04
CA MET A 1 -12.18 9.36 -17.58
C MET A 1 -11.35 8.20 -17.09
N SER A 2 -10.45 8.41 -16.13
CA SER A 2 -9.72 7.28 -15.53
C SER A 2 -10.70 6.49 -14.66
N ASP A 3 -10.84 5.21 -14.96
CA ASP A 3 -11.55 4.22 -14.17
C ASP A 3 -10.78 3.96 -12.88
N GLY A 4 -11.28 4.44 -11.72
CA GLY A 4 -10.64 4.22 -10.42
C GLY A 4 -10.61 2.75 -9.98
N PHE A 5 -10.49 2.52 -8.68
CA PHE A 5 -10.74 1.21 -8.10
C PHE A 5 -12.20 0.78 -8.37
N ASP A 6 -12.37 -0.43 -8.93
CA ASP A 6 -13.69 -1.05 -9.20
C ASP A 6 -14.06 -2.03 -8.07
N PRO A 7 -15.10 -1.75 -7.28
CA PRO A 7 -15.51 -2.60 -6.17
C PRO A 7 -16.07 -3.97 -6.60
N ASP A 8 -16.51 -4.11 -7.86
CA ASP A 8 -17.11 -5.34 -8.36
C ASP A 8 -16.09 -6.24 -9.09
N PHE A 9 -14.82 -5.83 -9.15
CA PHE A 9 -13.78 -6.46 -9.97
C PHE A 9 -13.55 -7.95 -9.64
N LEU A 10 -13.64 -8.32 -8.36
CA LEU A 10 -13.49 -9.70 -7.88
C LEU A 10 -14.74 -10.56 -8.13
N GLY A 11 -15.82 -9.97 -8.64
CA GLY A 11 -17.13 -10.63 -8.80
C GLY A 11 -17.88 -10.87 -7.48
N ILE A 12 -17.36 -10.33 -6.38
CA ILE A 12 -18.01 -10.17 -5.07
C ILE A 12 -17.75 -8.71 -4.68
N PRO A 13 -18.79 -7.91 -4.34
CA PRO A 13 -18.60 -6.51 -4.00
C PRO A 13 -17.61 -6.33 -2.84
N LEU A 14 -16.60 -5.51 -3.08
CA LEU A 14 -15.58 -5.15 -2.12
C LEU A 14 -15.27 -3.66 -2.26
N PRO A 15 -15.89 -2.79 -1.44
CA PRO A 15 -15.57 -1.35 -1.47
C PRO A 15 -14.15 -1.08 -0.95
N LEU A 16 -13.66 0.13 -1.22
CA LEU A 16 -12.45 0.63 -0.56
C LEU A 16 -12.67 0.66 0.97
N PRO A 17 -11.63 0.32 1.76
CA PRO A 17 -11.64 0.62 3.19
C PRO A 17 -11.96 2.10 3.45
N SER A 18 -12.74 2.37 4.50
CA SER A 18 -13.19 3.72 4.83
C SER A 18 -12.37 4.29 5.99
N PRO A 19 -11.58 5.35 5.79
CA PRO A 19 -10.86 6.00 6.88
C PRO A 19 -11.80 6.84 7.74
N ALA A 20 -11.47 7.03 9.02
CA ALA A 20 -12.25 7.85 9.95
C ALA A 20 -12.09 9.37 9.76
N VAL A 21 -11.38 9.81 8.71
CA VAL A 21 -11.07 11.21 8.40
C VAL A 21 -11.64 11.61 7.04
N ASP A 22 -11.89 12.90 6.85
CA ASP A 22 -12.25 13.44 5.54
C ASP A 22 -11.10 13.28 4.56
N THR A 23 -11.41 12.85 3.33
CA THR A 23 -10.41 12.60 2.30
C THR A 23 -10.79 13.21 0.96
N ILE A 24 -9.78 13.52 0.16
CA ILE A 24 -9.93 13.85 -1.26
C ILE A 24 -9.75 12.55 -2.05
N ARG A 25 -10.81 12.09 -2.71
CA ARG A 25 -10.74 10.92 -3.59
C ARG A 25 -10.09 11.31 -4.92
N LEU A 26 -9.01 10.62 -5.28
CA LEU A 26 -8.29 10.75 -6.54
C LEU A 26 -8.32 9.40 -7.25
N ASP A 27 -9.09 9.32 -8.33
CA ASP A 27 -9.17 8.12 -9.16
C ASP A 27 -8.12 8.16 -10.27
N TYR A 28 -7.46 7.04 -10.50
CA TYR A 28 -6.46 6.79 -11.53
C TYR A 28 -6.81 5.47 -12.22
N PRO A 29 -6.28 5.16 -13.42
CA PRO A 29 -6.63 3.92 -14.09
C PRO A 29 -6.32 2.70 -13.20
N ARG A 30 -7.37 2.01 -12.76
CA ARG A 30 -7.42 0.78 -11.93
C ARG A 30 -7.08 0.96 -10.47
N PHE A 31 -6.92 2.19 -10.00
CA PHE A 31 -6.68 2.43 -8.58
C PHE A 31 -7.22 3.77 -8.11
N SER A 32 -7.49 3.85 -6.81
CA SER A 32 -7.94 5.06 -6.16
C SER A 32 -7.06 5.38 -4.96
N VAL A 33 -6.87 6.67 -4.72
CA VAL A 33 -6.22 7.21 -3.53
C VAL A 33 -7.24 8.02 -2.76
N LEU A 34 -7.44 7.70 -1.48
CA LEU A 34 -8.16 8.53 -0.52
C LEU A 34 -7.12 9.37 0.23
N LEU A 35 -6.86 10.60 -0.24
CA LEU A 35 -5.84 11.50 0.29
C LEU A 35 -6.35 12.18 1.56
N ASP A 36 -5.62 12.03 2.67
CA ASP A 36 -5.80 12.84 3.88
C ASP A 36 -5.10 14.20 3.66
N PRO A 37 -5.86 15.32 3.62
CA PRO A 37 -5.28 16.62 3.33
C PRO A 37 -4.46 17.22 4.48
N GLU A 38 -4.70 16.80 5.73
CA GLU A 38 -3.95 17.24 6.90
C GLU A 38 -2.60 16.53 6.98
N ARG A 39 -2.62 15.21 6.82
CA ARG A 39 -1.42 14.37 6.84
C ARG A 39 -0.63 14.43 5.54
N ARG A 40 -1.26 14.84 4.44
CA ARG A 40 -0.71 14.97 3.09
C ARG A 40 -0.29 13.64 2.44
N PHE A 41 -0.86 12.54 2.94
CA PHE A 41 -0.63 11.17 2.49
C PHE A 41 -1.95 10.45 2.26
N ALA A 42 -1.93 9.35 1.50
CA ALA A 42 -3.11 8.50 1.41
C ALA A 42 -3.48 7.96 2.80
N ALA A 43 -4.75 8.12 3.20
CA ALA A 43 -5.33 7.35 4.29
C ALA A 43 -5.61 5.91 3.84
N VAL A 44 -5.96 5.73 2.57
CA VAL A 44 -6.16 4.44 1.91
C VAL A 44 -5.79 4.58 0.44
N THR A 45 -5.10 3.59 -0.11
CA THR A 45 -5.09 3.33 -1.55
C THR A 45 -5.74 1.98 -1.82
N GLY A 46 -6.35 1.82 -2.99
CA GLY A 46 -6.82 0.51 -3.47
C GLY A 46 -6.54 0.34 -4.96
N VAL A 47 -5.97 -0.78 -5.33
CA VAL A 47 -5.67 -1.17 -6.73
C VAL A 47 -6.27 -2.52 -7.05
N ILE A 48 -6.74 -2.68 -8.29
CA ILE A 48 -7.16 -3.96 -8.85
C ILE A 48 -6.13 -4.50 -9.83
N ILE A 49 -5.86 -5.79 -9.76
CA ILE A 49 -4.84 -6.50 -10.53
C ILE A 49 -5.51 -7.66 -11.27
N ASP A 50 -5.44 -7.66 -12.61
CA ASP A 50 -5.85 -8.79 -13.44
C ASP A 50 -4.63 -9.64 -13.80
N GLY A 51 -4.40 -10.73 -13.05
CA GLY A 51 -3.28 -11.64 -13.25
C GLY A 51 -3.16 -12.20 -14.67
N VAL A 52 -4.30 -12.50 -15.31
CA VAL A 52 -4.37 -13.06 -16.67
C VAL A 52 -3.91 -12.05 -17.72
N ARG A 53 -4.17 -10.77 -17.48
CA ARG A 53 -3.95 -9.69 -18.45
C ARG A 53 -2.72 -8.85 -18.12
N LEU A 54 -1.89 -9.27 -17.16
CA LEU A 54 -0.68 -8.55 -16.78
C LEU A 54 0.22 -8.27 -17.98
N GLN A 55 0.83 -7.09 -17.97
CA GLN A 55 1.82 -6.64 -18.93
C GLN A 55 3.05 -6.16 -18.15
N ASP A 56 4.23 -6.21 -18.78
CA ASP A 56 5.44 -5.63 -18.20
C ASP A 56 5.97 -4.47 -19.05
N PRO A 57 5.25 -3.33 -19.11
CA PRO A 57 5.71 -2.20 -19.89
C PRO A 57 6.98 -1.61 -19.28
N PRO A 58 7.89 -1.06 -20.11
CA PRO A 58 9.01 -0.26 -19.64
C PRO A 58 8.53 0.86 -18.71
N ARG A 59 9.34 1.19 -17.71
CA ARG A 59 9.02 2.27 -16.77
C ARG A 59 8.73 3.56 -17.53
N ALA A 60 7.57 4.15 -17.25
CA ALA A 60 7.14 5.45 -17.73
C ALA A 60 6.54 6.24 -16.57
N GLY A 61 6.53 7.58 -16.68
CA GLY A 61 6.01 8.48 -15.66
C GLY A 61 7.10 9.21 -14.87
N GLU A 62 6.76 10.42 -14.44
CA GLU A 62 7.61 11.28 -13.62
C GLU A 62 6.82 11.76 -12.40
N TRP A 63 7.52 11.90 -11.27
CA TRP A 63 6.92 12.32 -10.02
C TRP A 63 6.35 13.74 -10.14
N ARG A 64 5.05 13.87 -9.91
CA ARG A 64 4.34 15.17 -9.98
C ARG A 64 3.25 15.28 -8.93
N LEU A 65 2.94 16.51 -8.55
CA LEU A 65 1.76 16.80 -7.75
C LEU A 65 0.50 16.54 -8.60
N ASP A 66 -0.58 16.10 -7.95
CA ASP A 66 -1.87 15.99 -8.61
C ASP A 66 -2.57 17.35 -8.58
N PRO A 67 -2.88 17.96 -9.75
CA PRO A 67 -3.54 19.26 -9.80
C PRO A 67 -5.00 19.25 -9.30
N ARG A 68 -5.59 18.06 -9.11
CA ARG A 68 -6.96 17.89 -8.57
C ARG A 68 -7.02 18.10 -7.05
N ALA A 69 -5.88 18.09 -6.36
CA ALA A 69 -5.76 18.45 -4.96
C ALA A 69 -4.86 19.69 -4.79
N PRO A 70 -5.08 20.53 -3.78
CA PRO A 70 -4.17 21.63 -3.48
C PRO A 70 -2.73 21.14 -3.29
N ALA A 71 -1.73 21.92 -3.72
CA ALA A 71 -0.33 21.56 -3.51
C ALA A 71 0.03 21.48 -2.02
N THR A 72 -0.62 22.28 -1.18
CA THR A 72 -0.43 22.31 0.28
C THR A 72 -0.94 21.08 1.01
N THR A 73 -1.77 20.25 0.36
CA THR A 73 -2.33 19.02 0.93
C THR A 73 -1.57 17.77 0.44
N GLN A 74 -0.38 17.95 -0.17
CA GLN A 74 0.43 16.88 -0.74
C GLN A 74 1.87 16.98 -0.23
N ALA A 75 2.51 15.84 0.03
CA ALA A 75 3.93 15.78 0.38
C ALA A 75 4.76 15.77 -0.92
N GLY A 76 5.19 16.96 -1.36
CA GLY A 76 5.87 17.16 -2.63
C GLY A 76 7.37 16.84 -2.64
N PRO A 77 8.09 17.21 -3.71
CA PRO A 77 9.52 16.91 -3.87
C PRO A 77 10.41 17.46 -2.75
N GLU A 78 9.98 18.53 -2.08
CA GLU A 78 10.66 19.14 -0.95
C GLU A 78 10.86 18.19 0.23
N VAL A 79 9.97 17.22 0.41
CA VAL A 79 10.09 16.20 1.47
C VAL A 79 11.23 15.23 1.16
N TYR A 80 11.53 14.94 -0.10
CA TYR A 80 12.46 13.89 -0.54
C TYR A 80 13.81 14.42 -1.03
N SER A 81 14.04 15.74 -0.94
CA SER A 81 15.25 16.37 -1.46
C SER A 81 16.42 16.24 -0.47
N ARG A 82 17.57 15.70 -0.90
CA ARG A 82 18.81 15.67 -0.10
C ARG A 82 18.61 14.97 1.26
N ASN A 83 18.06 13.77 1.23
CA ASN A 83 17.91 12.87 2.38
C ASN A 83 17.82 11.41 1.87
N ASP A 84 17.74 10.47 2.81
CA ASP A 84 17.65 9.04 2.52
C ASP A 84 16.20 8.53 2.45
N LEU A 85 15.23 9.42 2.20
CA LEU A 85 13.83 9.04 1.98
C LEU A 85 13.57 8.84 0.50
N ASP A 86 13.12 7.64 0.18
CA ASP A 86 12.51 7.32 -1.10
C ASP A 86 11.04 7.75 -1.14
N ARG A 87 10.58 8.02 -2.36
CA ARG A 87 9.17 8.15 -2.70
C ARG A 87 8.57 6.75 -2.78
N GLY A 88 8.30 6.17 -1.62
CA GLY A 88 7.75 4.82 -1.48
C GLY A 88 6.35 4.76 -2.06
N HIS A 89 6.16 3.94 -3.09
CA HIS A 89 4.85 3.76 -3.72
C HIS A 89 3.89 3.04 -2.76
N LEU A 90 2.63 3.47 -2.70
CA LEU A 90 1.57 2.78 -1.96
C LEU A 90 0.83 1.80 -2.88
N VAL A 91 0.40 2.26 -4.05
CA VAL A 91 0.11 1.41 -5.21
C VAL A 91 1.40 1.22 -6.00
N ARG A 92 1.88 -0.01 -6.07
CA ARG A 92 3.12 -0.32 -6.78
C ARG A 92 2.93 -0.07 -8.27
N ARG A 93 3.98 0.40 -8.94
CA ARG A 93 3.96 0.72 -10.38
C ARG A 93 3.37 -0.38 -11.26
N ARG A 94 3.67 -1.66 -10.97
CA ARG A 94 3.29 -2.80 -11.81
C ARG A 94 1.84 -3.27 -11.57
N ASP A 95 1.27 -3.01 -10.40
CA ASP A 95 -0.04 -3.54 -10.00
C ASP A 95 -1.17 -3.16 -10.97
N PRO A 96 -1.31 -1.90 -11.41
CA PRO A 96 -2.35 -1.54 -12.36
C PRO A 96 -1.94 -1.84 -13.81
N GLY A 97 -0.83 -2.55 -14.07
CA GLY A 97 -0.19 -2.71 -15.38
C GLY A 97 -0.73 -3.85 -16.24
N TRP A 98 -2.04 -3.99 -16.40
CA TRP A 98 -2.66 -5.07 -17.18
C TRP A 98 -3.47 -4.57 -18.39
N GLY A 99 -4.09 -5.46 -19.17
CA GLY A 99 -4.90 -5.08 -20.35
C GLY A 99 -4.06 -4.89 -21.62
N SER A 100 -4.46 -3.97 -22.49
CA SER A 100 -3.65 -3.64 -23.67
C SER A 100 -2.36 -2.91 -23.28
N ALA A 101 -1.34 -2.95 -24.14
CA ALA A 101 -0.07 -2.30 -23.87
C ALA A 101 -0.20 -0.78 -23.61
N SER A 102 -1.14 -0.10 -24.29
CA SER A 102 -1.39 1.33 -24.05
C SER A 102 -2.02 1.56 -22.68
N GLU A 103 -3.06 0.79 -22.33
CA GLU A 103 -3.74 0.94 -21.04
C GLU A 103 -2.78 0.63 -19.88
N ALA A 104 -1.97 -0.43 -20.01
CA ALA A 104 -0.96 -0.78 -19.01
C ALA A 104 0.09 0.33 -18.86
N ARG A 105 0.58 0.92 -19.95
CA ARG A 105 1.52 2.04 -19.90
C ARG A 105 0.90 3.25 -19.19
N ASP A 106 -0.33 3.62 -19.52
CA ASP A 106 -1.01 4.78 -18.93
C ASP A 106 -1.27 4.57 -17.43
N ALA A 107 -1.73 3.38 -17.05
CA ALA A 107 -2.02 3.02 -15.67
C ALA A 107 -0.74 2.96 -14.82
N THR A 108 0.34 2.37 -15.32
CA THR A 108 1.62 2.34 -14.60
C THR A 108 2.25 3.73 -14.48
N ALA A 109 2.14 4.58 -15.51
CA ALA A 109 2.62 5.97 -15.44
C ALA A 109 1.82 6.83 -14.45
N ALA A 110 0.54 6.53 -14.24
CA ALA A 110 -0.30 7.21 -13.26
C ALA A 110 0.12 6.92 -11.80
N THR A 111 0.95 5.91 -11.53
CA THR A 111 1.42 5.65 -10.14
C THR A 111 2.43 6.69 -9.61
N PHE A 112 2.93 7.59 -10.47
CA PHE A 112 3.92 8.62 -10.17
C PHE A 112 3.34 9.96 -9.68
N PHE A 113 2.14 9.96 -9.08
CA PHE A 113 1.61 11.14 -8.40
C PHE A 113 1.93 11.09 -6.90
N TYR A 114 2.36 12.21 -6.31
CA TYR A 114 2.74 12.28 -4.89
C TYR A 114 1.67 11.80 -3.89
N PRO A 115 0.35 11.94 -4.14
CA PRO A 115 -0.67 11.32 -3.30
C PRO A 115 -0.54 9.78 -3.18
N ASN A 116 0.08 9.11 -4.15
CA ASN A 116 0.37 7.68 -4.12
C ASN A 116 1.74 7.36 -3.46
N ALA A 117 2.37 8.33 -2.80
CA ALA A 117 3.68 8.15 -2.18
C ALA A 117 3.68 8.52 -0.70
N ALA A 118 4.56 7.85 0.05
CA ALA A 118 4.91 8.23 1.40
C ALA A 118 6.43 8.09 1.62
N PRO A 119 7.02 8.87 2.55
CA PRO A 119 8.42 8.75 2.93
C PRO A 119 8.76 7.37 3.46
N GLN A 120 9.63 6.67 2.75
CA GLN A 120 10.17 5.39 3.16
C GLN A 120 11.69 5.48 3.19
N ALA A 121 12.33 5.00 4.26
CA ALA A 121 13.79 4.90 4.31
C ALA A 121 14.29 4.06 3.12
N ALA A 122 15.38 4.46 2.46
CA ALA A 122 15.86 3.79 1.25
C ALA A 122 16.10 2.28 1.45
N GLY A 123 16.69 1.88 2.59
CA GLY A 123 16.88 0.47 2.95
C GLY A 123 15.57 -0.31 3.14
N PHE A 124 14.49 0.36 3.55
CA PHE A 124 13.15 -0.21 3.67
C PHE A 124 12.49 -0.38 2.29
N ASN A 125 12.48 0.68 1.49
CA ASN A 125 11.79 0.72 0.20
C ASN A 125 12.43 -0.21 -0.85
N GLN A 126 13.77 -0.36 -0.81
CA GLN A 126 14.52 -1.07 -1.85
C GLN A 126 14.81 -2.54 -1.49
N SER A 127 14.54 -2.98 -0.26
CA SER A 127 14.88 -4.33 0.16
C SER A 127 13.94 -5.39 -0.41
N LYS A 128 14.54 -6.33 -1.15
CA LYS A 128 13.91 -7.54 -1.69
C LYS A 128 13.48 -8.53 -0.62
N GLU A 129 14.03 -8.44 0.59
CA GLU A 129 13.89 -9.49 1.58
C GLU A 129 12.50 -9.51 2.22
N LEU A 130 11.78 -8.38 2.29
CA LEU A 130 10.45 -8.36 2.92
C LEU A 130 9.39 -7.48 2.23
N TRP A 131 9.62 -6.18 1.95
CA TRP A 131 8.58 -5.32 1.36
C TRP A 131 8.42 -5.57 -0.15
N LEU A 132 9.51 -5.42 -0.89
CA LEU A 132 9.53 -5.75 -2.32
C LEU A 132 9.29 -7.25 -2.54
N GLY A 133 9.73 -8.11 -1.63
CA GLY A 133 9.46 -9.55 -1.65
C GLY A 133 7.98 -9.90 -1.46
N LEU A 134 7.27 -9.24 -0.54
CA LEU A 134 5.82 -9.38 -0.38
C LEU A 134 5.07 -8.90 -1.62
N GLU A 135 5.47 -7.76 -2.19
CA GLU A 135 4.90 -7.22 -3.42
C GLU A 135 5.10 -8.15 -4.61
N ASP A 136 6.30 -8.71 -4.77
CA ASP A 136 6.59 -9.69 -5.81
C ASP A 136 5.82 -10.98 -5.57
N HIS A 137 5.62 -11.41 -4.32
CA HIS A 137 4.84 -12.60 -4.00
C HIS A 137 3.36 -12.44 -4.35
N VAL A 138 2.73 -11.33 -4.00
CA VAL A 138 1.32 -11.06 -4.35
C VAL A 138 1.13 -11.02 -5.86
N LEU A 139 2.03 -10.34 -6.58
CA LEU A 139 1.96 -10.24 -8.04
C LEU A 139 2.24 -11.59 -8.72
N ALA A 140 3.24 -12.34 -8.25
CA ALA A 140 3.54 -13.68 -8.75
C ALA A 140 2.41 -14.68 -8.45
N TYR A 141 1.73 -14.55 -7.31
CA TYR A 141 0.54 -15.33 -7.00
C TYR A 141 -0.58 -15.00 -8.00
N ALA A 142 -0.87 -13.72 -8.26
CA ALA A 142 -1.86 -13.31 -9.27
C ALA A 142 -1.56 -13.91 -10.64
N GLU A 143 -0.32 -13.77 -11.11
CA GLU A 143 0.15 -14.23 -12.42
C GLU A 143 0.13 -15.76 -12.52
N SER A 144 0.72 -16.46 -11.55
CA SER A 144 0.82 -17.93 -11.60
C SER A 144 -0.49 -18.68 -11.37
N THR A 145 -1.51 -18.00 -10.82
CA THR A 145 -2.83 -18.58 -10.54
C THR A 145 -3.95 -18.00 -11.38
N ASP A 146 -3.62 -17.12 -12.34
CA ASP A 146 -4.61 -16.43 -13.17
C ASP A 146 -5.69 -15.70 -12.36
N GLN A 147 -5.34 -15.23 -11.16
CA GLN A 147 -6.28 -14.63 -10.23
C GLN A 147 -6.42 -13.12 -10.39
N ARG A 148 -7.64 -12.65 -10.14
CA ARG A 148 -7.92 -11.25 -9.87
C ARG A 148 -7.66 -10.96 -8.40
N ILE A 149 -6.94 -9.88 -8.13
CA ILE A 149 -6.57 -9.45 -6.78
C ILE A 149 -6.96 -7.99 -6.59
N ALA A 150 -7.45 -7.66 -5.40
CA ALA A 150 -7.52 -6.29 -4.90
C ALA A 150 -6.45 -6.12 -3.82
N VAL A 151 -5.69 -5.02 -3.88
CA VAL A 151 -4.69 -4.69 -2.86
C VAL A 151 -5.00 -3.32 -2.28
N PHE A 152 -5.04 -3.25 -0.96
CA PHE A 152 -5.15 -2.01 -0.20
C PHE A 152 -3.85 -1.72 0.53
N THR A 153 -3.37 -0.49 0.47
CA THR A 153 -2.10 -0.08 1.10
C THR A 153 -2.22 1.35 1.62
N ALA A 154 -1.70 1.62 2.81
CA ALA A 154 -1.48 2.99 3.29
C ALA A 154 -0.43 3.03 4.42
N PRO A 155 0.12 4.21 4.75
CA PRO A 155 0.75 4.42 6.04
C PRO A 155 -0.24 4.25 7.21
N VAL A 156 0.29 3.89 8.38
CA VAL A 156 -0.37 4.12 9.65
C VAL A 156 -0.09 5.57 10.04
N LEU A 157 -1.14 6.38 10.13
CA LEU A 157 -1.03 7.82 10.42
C LEU A 157 -1.15 8.03 11.93
N GLY A 158 -0.02 7.90 12.64
CA GLY A 158 0.07 8.02 14.09
C GLY A 158 0.15 9.47 14.58
N ASP A 159 -0.34 9.73 15.78
CA ASP A 159 -0.30 11.06 16.39
C ASP A 159 1.13 11.48 16.77
N ASP A 160 1.98 10.49 17.11
CA ASP A 160 3.39 10.64 17.52
C ASP A 160 4.38 10.57 16.33
N ASP A 161 3.88 10.54 15.09
CA ASP A 161 4.75 10.49 13.91
C ASP A 161 5.69 11.71 13.86
N PRO A 162 7.00 11.51 13.66
CA PRO A 162 7.98 12.56 13.83
C PRO A 162 7.83 13.67 12.79
N ALA A 163 7.89 14.91 13.27
CA ALA A 163 7.86 16.09 12.41
C ALA A 163 9.11 16.16 11.51
N TYR A 164 8.90 16.47 10.23
CA TYR A 164 9.96 16.66 9.25
C TYR A 164 9.48 17.57 8.12
N ARG A 165 10.17 18.69 7.85
CA ARG A 165 9.88 19.58 6.71
C ARG A 165 8.39 19.92 6.49
N GLY A 166 7.65 20.15 7.57
CA GLY A 166 6.23 20.53 7.51
C GLY A 166 5.23 19.37 7.34
N ILE A 167 5.69 18.12 7.48
CA ILE A 167 4.87 16.90 7.55
C ILE A 167 5.15 16.13 8.84
N ARG A 168 4.34 15.09 9.12
CA ARG A 168 4.59 14.04 10.12
C ARG A 168 4.88 12.73 9.40
N VAL A 169 6.13 12.25 9.47
CA VAL A 169 6.61 11.07 8.72
C VAL A 169 6.01 9.80 9.31
N PRO A 170 5.23 9.02 8.55
CA PRO A 170 4.68 7.76 9.05
C PRO A 170 5.79 6.74 9.29
N LEU A 171 5.77 6.07 10.43
CA LEU A 171 6.77 5.05 10.79
C LEU A 171 6.33 3.62 10.43
N ARG A 172 5.05 3.41 10.18
CA ARG A 172 4.49 2.10 9.87
C ARG A 172 3.58 2.17 8.64
N PHE A 173 3.45 1.04 7.96
CA PHE A 173 2.61 0.87 6.79
C PHE A 173 1.80 -0.41 6.94
N TRP A 174 0.63 -0.45 6.35
CA TRP A 174 -0.19 -1.64 6.27
C TRP A 174 -0.52 -1.98 4.83
N LYS A 175 -0.73 -3.26 4.57
CA LYS A 175 -1.16 -3.80 3.28
C LYS A 175 -2.15 -4.94 3.49
N ILE A 176 -3.20 -4.98 2.68
CA ILE A 176 -4.14 -6.10 2.66
C ILE A 176 -4.29 -6.56 1.21
N ALA A 177 -3.96 -7.82 0.95
CA ALA A 177 -4.20 -8.46 -0.34
C ALA A 177 -5.48 -9.30 -0.25
N VAL A 178 -6.36 -9.20 -1.24
CA VAL A 178 -7.68 -9.84 -1.25
C VAL A 178 -7.90 -10.52 -2.59
N TRP A 179 -8.33 -11.78 -2.55
CA TRP A 179 -8.62 -12.57 -3.73
C TRP A 179 -9.89 -13.39 -3.53
N ARG A 180 -10.39 -13.97 -4.62
CA ARG A 180 -11.58 -14.81 -4.59
C ARG A 180 -11.20 -16.28 -4.46
N THR A 181 -11.87 -16.99 -3.57
CA THR A 181 -11.76 -18.45 -3.39
C THR A 181 -13.16 -19.07 -3.47
N GLY A 182 -13.53 -19.59 -4.65
CA GLY A 182 -14.88 -20.10 -4.91
C GLY A 182 -15.92 -18.98 -4.86
N GLU A 183 -16.87 -19.05 -3.92
CA GLU A 183 -17.93 -18.04 -3.71
C GLU A 183 -17.62 -17.06 -2.57
N ARG A 184 -16.40 -17.09 -2.03
CA ARG A 184 -15.98 -16.25 -0.90
C ARG A 184 -14.73 -15.45 -1.25
N LEU A 185 -14.47 -14.41 -0.47
CA LEU A 185 -13.20 -13.71 -0.46
C LEU A 185 -12.26 -14.35 0.57
N ALA A 186 -10.97 -14.33 0.27
CA ALA A 186 -9.88 -14.57 1.20
C ALA A 186 -8.94 -13.37 1.19
N ALA A 187 -8.33 -13.07 2.33
CA ALA A 187 -7.51 -11.89 2.52
C ALA A 187 -6.36 -12.11 3.50
N ALA A 188 -5.21 -11.49 3.22
CA ALA A 188 -4.05 -11.50 4.10
C ALA A 188 -3.62 -10.07 4.43
N GLY A 189 -3.48 -9.78 5.73
CA GLY A 189 -3.06 -8.49 6.27
C GLY A 189 -1.58 -8.48 6.69
N PHE A 190 -0.91 -7.38 6.38
CA PHE A 190 0.50 -7.16 6.69
C PHE A 190 0.73 -5.78 7.30
N VAL A 191 1.67 -5.70 8.23
CA VAL A 191 2.20 -4.43 8.76
C VAL A 191 3.71 -4.42 8.62
N LEU A 192 4.23 -3.26 8.23
CA LEU A 192 5.64 -3.00 8.09
C LEU A 192 6.05 -1.83 8.96
N ASP A 193 7.25 -1.92 9.52
CA ASP A 193 7.76 -1.00 10.51
C ASP A 193 9.16 -0.52 10.12
N GLN A 194 9.29 0.81 9.93
CA GLN A 194 10.55 1.51 9.65
C GLN A 194 11.02 2.38 10.82
N THR A 195 10.46 2.22 12.02
CA THR A 195 10.78 3.05 13.20
C THR A 195 12.28 3.16 13.45
N ASP A 196 13.00 2.04 13.41
CA ASP A 196 14.44 2.01 13.69
C ASP A 196 15.32 2.60 12.56
N LEU A 197 14.71 2.94 11.42
CA LEU A 197 15.38 3.50 10.24
C LEU A 197 15.20 5.01 10.10
N VAL A 198 14.30 5.61 10.88
CA VAL A 198 13.89 7.01 10.72
C VAL A 198 14.20 7.78 12.01
N ASP A 199 15.31 8.54 12.03
CA ASP A 199 15.55 9.57 13.05
C ASP A 199 15.54 10.97 12.43
N THR A 200 14.45 11.73 12.64
CA THR A 200 14.32 13.08 12.11
C THR A 200 15.15 14.13 12.86
N ARG A 201 15.67 13.82 14.06
CA ARG A 201 16.39 14.77 14.93
C ARG A 201 17.84 14.99 14.50
N GLN A 202 18.48 13.98 13.92
CA GLN A 202 19.87 14.07 13.44
C GLN A 202 19.98 14.42 11.95
N GLY A 203 18.84 14.74 11.31
CA GLY A 203 18.73 14.72 9.86
C GLY A 203 18.73 13.26 9.40
N LEU A 204 17.55 12.76 9.01
CA LEU A 204 17.25 11.38 8.61
C LEU A 204 18.49 10.59 8.18
N THR A 205 19.12 9.96 9.16
CA THR A 205 20.29 9.10 8.98
C THR A 205 19.78 7.71 9.27
N VAL A 206 19.67 6.90 8.22
CA VAL A 206 19.31 5.49 8.37
C VAL A 206 20.54 4.80 8.97
N PRO A 207 20.48 4.23 10.19
CA PRO A 207 21.61 3.51 10.76
C PRO A 207 22.00 2.37 9.80
N PRO A 208 23.29 2.10 9.57
CA PRO A 208 23.73 1.12 8.57
C PRO A 208 23.27 -0.33 8.84
N LEU A 209 22.67 -0.60 10.01
CA LEU A 209 22.18 -1.91 10.45
C LEU A 209 20.89 -1.82 11.28
N GLY A 210 19.95 -0.93 10.93
CA GLY A 210 18.57 -1.03 11.46
C GLY A 210 17.81 -2.14 10.72
N ALA A 211 17.09 -3.00 11.44
CA ALA A 211 16.20 -3.98 10.82
C ALA A 211 14.80 -3.38 10.69
N PHE A 212 14.29 -3.27 9.47
CA PHE A 212 12.85 -3.13 9.28
C PHE A 212 12.17 -4.47 9.49
N ARG A 213 10.93 -4.46 9.93
CA ARG A 213 10.19 -5.70 10.26
C ARG A 213 8.90 -5.76 9.48
N THR A 214 8.61 -6.92 8.91
CA THR A 214 7.33 -7.21 8.26
C THR A 214 6.61 -8.27 9.07
N PHE A 215 5.34 -8.02 9.33
CA PHE A 215 4.48 -8.91 10.09
C PHE A 215 3.27 -9.28 9.27
N GLN A 216 2.88 -10.55 9.27
CA GLN A 216 1.51 -10.92 8.96
C GLN A 216 0.68 -10.74 10.24
N VAL A 217 -0.42 -10.01 10.15
CA VAL A 217 -1.27 -9.65 11.30
C VAL A 217 -2.74 -9.85 10.98
N PRO A 218 -3.59 -10.09 11.98
CA PRO A 218 -5.04 -10.05 11.79
C PRO A 218 -5.50 -8.72 11.19
N ILE A 219 -6.39 -8.77 10.20
CA ILE A 219 -6.92 -7.58 9.52
C ILE A 219 -7.64 -6.63 10.50
N ARG A 220 -8.27 -7.17 11.53
CA ARG A 220 -8.88 -6.37 12.61
C ARG A 220 -7.85 -5.55 13.42
N ASP A 221 -6.62 -6.03 13.52
CA ASP A 221 -5.55 -5.33 14.24
C ASP A 221 -5.07 -4.15 13.38
N ILE A 222 -4.99 -4.34 12.04
CA ILE A 222 -4.80 -3.24 11.07
C ILE A 222 -5.93 -2.21 11.19
N ALA A 223 -7.20 -2.66 11.23
CA ALA A 223 -8.37 -1.79 11.36
C ALA A 223 -8.25 -0.86 12.58
N THR A 224 -7.85 -1.45 13.71
CA THR A 224 -7.68 -0.76 14.98
C THR A 224 -6.51 0.21 14.94
N GLU A 225 -5.35 -0.25 14.46
CA GLU A 225 -4.12 0.52 14.43
C GLU A 225 -4.20 1.70 13.45
N ALA A 226 -4.67 1.46 12.23
CA ALA A 226 -4.77 2.47 11.18
C ALA A 226 -6.06 3.31 11.24
N ARG A 227 -6.98 3.01 12.18
CA ARG A 227 -8.29 3.67 12.31
C ARG A 227 -9.07 3.67 10.98
N VAL A 228 -9.04 2.53 10.29
CA VAL A 228 -9.73 2.30 9.00
C VAL A 228 -10.77 1.21 9.16
N ASP A 229 -11.94 1.43 8.58
CA ASP A 229 -12.99 0.43 8.49
C ASP A 229 -12.70 -0.56 7.34
N VAL A 230 -12.50 -1.81 7.72
CA VAL A 230 -12.24 -2.97 6.84
C VAL A 230 -13.27 -4.08 7.09
N ARG A 231 -14.48 -3.74 7.55
CA ARG A 231 -15.49 -4.72 8.01
C ARG A 231 -15.76 -5.86 7.03
N ASP A 232 -15.76 -5.59 5.73
CA ASP A 232 -15.98 -6.62 4.68
C ASP A 232 -14.83 -7.64 4.57
N LEU A 233 -13.67 -7.35 5.18
CA LEU A 233 -12.47 -8.17 5.12
C LEU A 233 -12.21 -9.01 6.36
N ALA A 234 -12.81 -8.67 7.51
CA ALA A 234 -12.57 -9.41 8.76
C ALA A 234 -13.01 -10.89 8.67
N GLY A 235 -14.06 -11.18 7.91
CA GLY A 235 -14.52 -12.56 7.64
C GLY A 235 -13.74 -13.28 6.53
N ALA A 236 -12.94 -12.56 5.76
CA ALA A 236 -12.09 -13.09 4.69
C ALA A 236 -10.65 -13.36 5.16
N ASP A 237 -10.28 -12.88 6.36
CA ASP A 237 -8.91 -12.99 6.89
C ASP A 237 -8.47 -14.45 7.06
N VAL A 238 -7.38 -14.83 6.39
CA VAL A 238 -6.79 -16.17 6.46
C VAL A 238 -6.24 -16.53 7.85
N LEU A 239 -5.98 -15.53 8.69
CA LEU A 239 -5.64 -15.72 10.11
C LEU A 239 -6.87 -15.83 11.02
N ALA A 240 -8.06 -15.47 10.54
CA ALA A 240 -9.30 -15.66 11.28
C ALA A 240 -9.76 -17.13 11.16
N ARG A 241 -9.48 -17.93 12.19
CA ARG A 241 -10.00 -19.31 12.30
C ARG A 241 -11.23 -19.36 13.23
N PRO A 242 -12.40 -19.80 12.76
CA PRO A 242 -13.56 -20.00 13.61
C PRO A 242 -13.24 -20.97 14.76
N GLY A 243 -13.52 -20.55 16.01
CA GLY A 243 -13.35 -21.39 17.20
C GLY A 243 -11.93 -21.47 17.78
N VAL A 244 -10.95 -20.74 17.24
CA VAL A 244 -9.58 -20.69 17.75
C VAL A 244 -9.25 -19.27 18.22
N ARG A 245 -8.43 -19.13 19.27
CA ARG A 245 -7.90 -17.80 19.63
C ARG A 245 -7.19 -17.20 18.42
N PRO A 246 -7.46 -15.93 18.08
CA PRO A 246 -6.78 -15.25 16.98
C PRO A 246 -5.27 -15.39 17.12
N ALA A 247 -4.61 -15.80 16.04
CA ALA A 247 -3.16 -15.78 16.00
C ALA A 247 -2.68 -14.32 16.14
N GLY A 248 -1.72 -14.07 17.02
CA GLY A 248 -1.11 -12.74 17.14
C GLY A 248 -0.24 -12.39 15.92
N ALA A 249 0.34 -11.20 15.93
CA ALA A 249 1.30 -10.77 14.91
C ALA A 249 2.42 -11.80 14.74
N ARG A 250 2.74 -12.13 13.48
CA ARG A 250 3.80 -13.06 13.11
C ARG A 250 4.85 -12.33 12.30
N GLU A 251 6.05 -12.19 12.88
CA GLU A 251 7.20 -11.66 12.14
C GLU A 251 7.53 -12.61 10.98
N LEU A 252 7.66 -12.04 9.79
CA LEU A 252 8.05 -12.76 8.58
C LEU A 252 9.55 -12.59 8.37
N ARG A 253 10.25 -13.69 8.10
CA ARG A 253 11.66 -13.68 7.68
C ARG A 253 11.80 -13.96 6.18
N SER A 254 10.77 -14.54 5.58
CA SER A 254 10.66 -14.77 4.14
C SER A 254 9.19 -14.87 3.72
N THR A 255 8.92 -14.87 2.41
CA THR A 255 7.57 -15.09 1.87
C THR A 255 7.03 -16.49 2.13
N ALA A 256 7.89 -17.48 2.44
CA ALA A 256 7.47 -18.83 2.82
C ALA A 256 6.81 -18.89 4.20
N ASP A 257 6.95 -17.84 5.03
CA ASP A 257 6.33 -17.77 6.35
C ASP A 257 4.84 -17.35 6.30
N ILE A 258 4.37 -16.88 5.13
CA ILE A 258 3.01 -16.36 4.91
C ILE A 258 1.99 -17.50 5.00
N VAL A 259 0.92 -17.27 5.75
CA VAL A 259 -0.27 -18.12 5.73
C VAL A 259 -1.24 -17.61 4.68
N LEU A 260 -1.71 -18.50 3.81
CA LEU A 260 -2.74 -18.28 2.81
C LEU A 260 -4.00 -19.11 3.13
#